data_AF-A0A7W3SXI2-F1
#
_entry.id   AF-A0A7W3SXI2-F1
#
_cell.length_a   1.000
_cell.length_b   1.000
_cell.length_c   1.000
_cell.angle_alpha   90.00
_cell.angle_beta   90.00
_cell.angle_gamma   90.00
#
_symmetry.space_group_name_H-M   'P 1'
#
loop_
_entity.id
_entity.type
_entity.pdbx_description
1 polymer ?
#
loop_
_entity_poly.entity_id
_entity_poly.type
_entity_poly.pdbx_seq_one_letter_code
_entity_poly.pdbx_strand_id
1 'polypeptide(L)'
;MTVKSNHVTIKGIKDGLVFLLDDTCEFSALLEELRYKLEYSHQNILTGPIVHVDVKLGERIVTEDQKEMILDILKQKGNLLIRSFEMPELHEESETKEILTTMSGIVRSGQVLHHDGNLMFLGDVNPGGTIACTGDIFILGSLRGMAHAGIEGNEGAVIAASYLAPTQLRIAEVISRPPDEWENRETSMEFAFLCDGKMQIDKMTNMFRIRPDFNVFKGV
;
A
#
# COMPACT_ATOMS: atom_id res chain seq x y z
N MET A 1 -24.61 -14.20 -35.13
CA MET A 1 -25.13 -13.68 -33.85
C MET A 1 -23.95 -13.07 -33.12
N THR A 2 -23.74 -11.77 -33.29
CA THR A 2 -22.63 -11.03 -32.69
C THR A 2 -23.07 -10.52 -31.32
N VAL A 3 -22.35 -10.95 -30.29
CA VAL A 3 -22.58 -10.58 -28.89
C VAL A 3 -22.49 -9.06 -28.79
N LYS A 4 -23.59 -8.42 -28.39
CA LYS A 4 -23.62 -6.98 -28.06
C LYS A 4 -22.82 -6.78 -26.78
N SER A 5 -21.54 -6.50 -26.92
CA SER A 5 -20.76 -5.97 -25.80
C SER A 5 -21.25 -4.54 -25.52
N ASN A 6 -21.76 -4.31 -24.31
CA ASN A 6 -22.21 -3.01 -23.83
C ASN A 6 -21.11 -2.43 -22.95
N HIS A 7 -20.02 -1.93 -23.54
CA HIS A 7 -18.89 -1.43 -22.76
C HIS A 7 -19.20 -0.06 -22.10
N VAL A 8 -20.26 0.63 -22.52
CA VAL A 8 -20.68 1.91 -21.92
C VAL A 8 -22.16 1.88 -21.56
N THR A 9 -22.53 1.95 -20.29
CA THR A 9 -23.93 1.96 -19.86
C THR A 9 -24.33 3.33 -19.29
N ILE A 10 -25.35 3.95 -19.86
CA ILE A 10 -25.89 5.23 -19.40
C ILE A 10 -27.14 4.96 -18.55
N LYS A 11 -27.12 5.39 -17.29
CA LYS A 11 -28.27 5.30 -16.37
C LYS A 11 -28.77 6.71 -16.03
N GLY A 12 -30.06 6.95 -16.20
CA GLY A 12 -30.69 8.19 -15.72
C GLY A 12 -30.95 8.15 -14.22
N ILE A 13 -30.60 9.22 -13.51
CA ILE A 13 -30.90 9.43 -12.09
C ILE A 13 -31.75 10.69 -11.91
N LYS A 14 -32.32 10.89 -10.71
CA LYS A 14 -33.21 12.04 -10.43
C LYS A 14 -32.59 13.41 -10.71
N ASP A 15 -31.26 13.53 -10.60
CA ASP A 15 -30.51 14.78 -10.76
C ASP A 15 -29.49 14.76 -11.92
N GLY A 16 -29.56 13.82 -12.87
CA GLY A 16 -28.55 13.73 -13.94
C GLY A 16 -28.43 12.38 -14.65
N LEU A 17 -27.26 12.15 -15.25
CA LEU A 17 -26.89 10.92 -15.94
C LEU A 17 -25.63 10.30 -15.30
N VAL A 18 -25.66 8.99 -15.08
CA VAL A 18 -24.51 8.20 -14.64
C VAL A 18 -23.97 7.39 -15.82
N PHE A 19 -22.69 7.55 -16.14
CA PHE A 19 -21.98 6.75 -17.14
C PHE A 19 -21.21 5.66 -16.41
N LEU A 20 -21.58 4.40 -16.64
CA LEU A 20 -20.87 3.22 -16.17
C LEU A 20 -20.01 2.73 -17.34
N LEU A 21 -18.70 2.79 -17.18
CA LEU A 21 -17.73 2.34 -18.17
C LEU A 21 -17.19 0.98 -17.74
N ASP A 22 -17.19 0.01 -18.65
CA ASP A 22 -16.68 -1.34 -18.42
C ASP A 22 -15.13 -1.32 -18.36
N ASP A 23 -14.59 -1.96 -17.32
CA ASP A 23 -13.16 -2.05 -17.03
C ASP A 23 -12.47 -3.20 -17.78
N THR A 24 -13.22 -4.15 -18.31
CA THR A 24 -12.69 -5.35 -19.00
C THR A 24 -12.31 -5.12 -20.47
N CYS A 25 -12.49 -3.89 -20.99
CA CYS A 25 -12.35 -3.58 -22.41
C CYS A 25 -11.22 -2.61 -22.77
N GLU A 26 -10.68 -2.74 -24.00
CA GLU A 26 -9.66 -1.82 -24.51
C GLU A 26 -10.15 -0.37 -24.56
N PHE A 27 -9.25 0.58 -24.28
CA PHE A 27 -9.58 2.00 -24.15
C PHE A 27 -10.06 2.62 -25.47
N SER A 28 -9.46 2.18 -26.58
CA SER A 28 -9.86 2.51 -27.94
C SER A 28 -11.31 2.13 -28.21
N ALA A 29 -11.70 0.89 -27.88
CA ALA A 29 -13.06 0.39 -28.05
C ALA A 29 -14.07 1.12 -27.15
N LEU A 30 -13.68 1.44 -25.91
CA LEU A 30 -14.47 2.23 -24.98
C LEU A 30 -14.76 3.64 -25.53
N LEU A 31 -13.75 4.31 -26.07
CA LEU A 31 -13.86 5.65 -26.66
C LEU A 31 -14.78 5.67 -27.89
N GLU A 32 -14.63 4.68 -28.77
CA GLU A 32 -15.50 4.54 -29.94
C GLU A 32 -16.95 4.30 -29.53
N GLU A 33 -17.20 3.42 -28.56
CA GLU A 33 -18.56 3.16 -28.06
C GLU A 33 -19.13 4.37 -27.31
N LEU A 34 -18.33 5.08 -26.53
CA LEU A 34 -18.74 6.30 -25.84
C LEU A 34 -19.16 7.38 -26.85
N ARG A 35 -18.33 7.64 -27.88
CA ARG A 35 -18.69 8.54 -28.99
C ARG A 35 -19.96 8.08 -29.70
N TYR A 36 -20.07 6.80 -30.00
CA TYR A 36 -21.25 6.24 -30.66
C TYR A 36 -22.53 6.40 -29.82
N LYS A 37 -22.49 6.15 -28.50
CA LYS A 37 -23.66 6.35 -27.62
C LYS A 37 -24.02 7.82 -27.41
N LEU A 38 -23.04 8.72 -27.43
CA LEU A 38 -23.25 10.17 -27.41
C LEU A 38 -23.83 10.73 -28.73
N GLU A 39 -23.50 10.12 -29.88
CA GLU A 39 -23.98 10.56 -31.19
C GLU A 39 -25.33 9.94 -31.60
N TYR A 40 -25.57 8.66 -31.30
CA TYR A 40 -26.68 7.88 -31.86
C TYR A 40 -27.78 7.48 -30.87
N SER A 41 -27.48 7.28 -29.57
CA SER A 41 -28.46 6.66 -28.63
C SER A 41 -29.33 7.65 -27.84
N HIS A 42 -28.90 8.91 -27.64
CA HIS A 42 -29.60 9.84 -26.72
C HIS A 42 -29.78 11.27 -27.26
N GLN A 43 -30.02 11.43 -28.57
CA GLN A 43 -30.23 12.76 -29.19
C GLN A 43 -31.32 13.62 -28.51
N ASN A 44 -32.34 12.99 -27.91
CA ASN A 44 -33.44 13.69 -27.22
C ASN A 44 -33.15 14.06 -25.75
N ILE A 45 -32.10 13.50 -25.13
CA ILE A 45 -31.68 13.83 -23.75
C ILE A 45 -30.51 14.82 -23.78
N LEU A 46 -29.80 14.88 -24.91
CA LEU A 46 -28.60 15.68 -25.13
C LEU A 46 -28.87 17.01 -25.86
N THR A 47 -30.14 17.40 -26.02
CA THR A 47 -30.54 18.69 -26.58
C THR A 47 -31.50 19.36 -25.60
N GLY A 48 -30.94 20.12 -24.65
CA GLY A 48 -31.72 20.68 -23.55
C GLY A 48 -30.88 21.39 -22.49
N PRO A 49 -31.48 21.69 -21.32
CA PRO A 49 -30.80 22.37 -20.22
C PRO A 49 -29.59 21.56 -19.71
N ILE A 50 -28.75 22.22 -18.92
CA ILE A 50 -27.54 21.66 -18.32
C ILE A 50 -27.89 20.36 -17.56
N VAL A 51 -27.25 19.24 -17.94
CA VAL A 51 -27.42 17.93 -17.30
C VAL A 51 -26.16 17.60 -16.51
N HIS A 52 -26.32 17.26 -15.23
CA HIS A 52 -25.20 16.79 -14.42
C HIS A 52 -24.81 15.36 -14.79
N VAL A 53 -23.51 15.12 -14.95
CA VAL A 53 -22.96 13.82 -15.34
C VAL A 53 -22.01 13.30 -14.26
N ASP A 54 -22.26 12.08 -13.82
CA ASP A 54 -21.37 11.30 -12.95
C ASP A 54 -20.73 10.18 -13.78
N VAL A 55 -19.41 10.16 -13.87
CA VAL A 55 -18.68 9.14 -14.64
C VAL A 55 -18.06 8.15 -13.66
N LYS A 56 -18.38 6.87 -13.79
CA LYS A 56 -17.85 5.77 -12.99
C LYS A 56 -17.06 4.82 -13.89
N LEU A 57 -15.75 4.72 -13.65
CA LEU A 57 -14.84 3.91 -14.48
C LEU A 57 -14.59 2.51 -13.92
N GLY A 58 -15.25 2.14 -12.81
CA GLY A 58 -15.01 0.85 -12.16
C GLY A 58 -13.58 0.77 -11.64
N GLU A 59 -12.92 -0.37 -11.86
CA GLU A 59 -11.51 -0.60 -11.46
C GLU A 59 -10.50 -0.13 -12.51
N ARG A 60 -10.94 0.56 -13.56
CA ARG A 60 -10.08 0.98 -14.65
C ARG A 60 -9.15 2.11 -14.22
N ILE A 61 -7.85 1.81 -14.21
CA ILE A 61 -6.78 2.81 -14.09
C ILE A 61 -6.66 3.54 -15.43
N VAL A 62 -6.82 4.86 -15.41
CA VAL A 62 -6.81 5.73 -16.59
C VAL A 62 -5.81 6.85 -16.33
N THR A 63 -4.95 7.14 -17.31
CA THR A 63 -3.96 8.22 -17.17
C THR A 63 -4.63 9.61 -17.23
N GLU A 64 -3.96 10.65 -16.74
CA GLU A 64 -4.50 12.02 -16.80
C GLU A 64 -4.79 12.45 -18.25
N ASP A 65 -3.94 12.06 -19.22
CA ASP A 65 -4.19 12.29 -20.65
C ASP A 65 -5.48 11.61 -21.14
N GLN A 66 -5.72 10.37 -20.71
CA GLN A 66 -6.90 9.61 -21.10
C GLN A 66 -8.18 10.15 -20.44
N LYS A 67 -8.06 10.65 -19.21
CA LYS A 67 -9.12 11.39 -18.52
C LYS A 67 -9.46 12.67 -19.28
N GLU A 68 -8.47 13.45 -19.68
CA GLU A 68 -8.68 14.63 -20.51
C GLU A 68 -9.40 14.30 -21.82
N MET A 69 -9.08 13.19 -22.49
CA MET A 69 -9.80 12.75 -23.69
C MET A 69 -11.29 12.45 -23.42
N ILE A 70 -11.61 11.76 -22.31
CA ILE A 70 -13.01 11.49 -21.94
C ILE A 70 -13.74 12.79 -21.59
N LEU A 71 -13.08 13.68 -20.84
CA LEU A 71 -13.63 14.98 -20.46
C LEU A 71 -13.89 15.85 -21.69
N ASP A 72 -13.00 15.84 -22.68
CA ASP A 72 -13.18 16.63 -23.91
C ASP A 72 -14.38 16.12 -24.73
N ILE A 73 -14.52 14.80 -24.87
CA ILE A 73 -15.65 14.20 -25.59
C ILE A 73 -16.99 14.50 -24.90
N LEU A 74 -17.02 14.52 -23.56
CA LEU A 74 -18.21 14.91 -22.80
C LEU A 74 -18.48 16.41 -22.90
N LYS A 75 -17.46 17.27 -22.85
CA LYS A 75 -17.60 18.74 -22.97
C LYS A 75 -18.00 19.19 -24.38
N GLN A 76 -17.63 18.45 -25.43
CA GLN A 76 -18.03 18.75 -26.81
C GLN A 76 -19.56 18.76 -26.99
N LYS A 77 -20.31 18.01 -26.16
CA LYS A 77 -21.75 18.17 -26.01
C LYS A 77 -22.01 19.23 -24.94
N GLY A 78 -22.02 20.50 -25.34
CA GLY A 78 -22.04 21.68 -24.47
C GLY A 78 -23.19 21.84 -23.45
N ASN A 79 -24.00 20.80 -23.23
CA ASN A 79 -25.05 20.71 -22.23
C ASN A 79 -24.73 19.74 -21.07
N LEU A 80 -23.54 19.13 -21.03
CA LEU A 80 -23.11 18.21 -19.95
C LEU A 80 -22.19 18.90 -18.94
N LEU A 81 -22.60 18.95 -17.68
CA LEU A 81 -21.81 19.47 -16.56
C LEU A 81 -21.34 18.30 -15.68
N ILE A 82 -20.04 18.04 -15.67
CA ILE A 82 -19.46 16.89 -14.95
C ILE A 82 -19.48 17.23 -13.45
N ARG A 83 -20.28 16.47 -12.69
CA ARG A 83 -20.46 16.66 -11.24
C ARG A 83 -19.45 15.83 -10.46
N SER A 84 -19.22 14.60 -10.87
CA SER A 84 -18.23 13.73 -10.27
C SER A 84 -17.60 12.81 -11.30
N PHE A 85 -16.32 12.51 -11.08
CA PHE A 85 -15.55 11.57 -11.86
C PHE A 85 -14.98 10.56 -10.87
N GLU A 86 -15.69 9.45 -10.70
CA GLU A 86 -15.26 8.34 -9.84
C GLU A 86 -14.28 7.48 -10.62
N MET A 87 -13.00 7.74 -10.39
CA MET A 87 -11.90 6.83 -10.63
C MET A 87 -11.56 6.10 -9.32
N PRO A 88 -10.97 4.89 -9.38
CA PRO A 88 -10.09 4.47 -8.30
C PRO A 88 -9.07 5.60 -8.13
N GLU A 89 -8.97 6.15 -6.91
CA GLU A 89 -7.93 7.13 -6.62
C GLU A 89 -6.58 6.47 -6.94
N LEU A 90 -5.84 7.08 -7.87
CA LEU A 90 -4.39 6.89 -7.91
C LEU A 90 -3.89 7.53 -6.63
N HIS A 91 -3.89 6.77 -5.54
CA HIS A 91 -2.95 7.04 -4.47
C HIS A 91 -1.57 6.88 -5.11
N GLU A 92 -1.00 8.00 -5.57
CA GLU A 92 0.45 8.18 -5.68
C GLU A 92 1.06 8.24 -4.26
N GLU A 93 0.61 7.38 -3.36
CA GLU A 93 1.53 6.85 -2.37
C GLU A 93 2.37 5.85 -3.15
N SER A 94 3.68 5.97 -2.99
CA SER A 94 4.63 4.97 -3.40
C SER A 94 4.31 3.64 -2.68
N GLU A 95 3.25 2.93 -3.10
CA GLU A 95 3.15 1.49 -2.92
C GLU A 95 4.15 0.85 -3.88
N THR A 96 5.44 1.16 -3.68
CA THR A 96 6.34 0.02 -3.53
C THR A 96 5.72 -0.73 -2.38
N LYS A 97 4.87 -1.74 -2.66
CA LYS A 97 4.63 -2.78 -1.66
C LYS A 97 6.02 -3.09 -1.14
N GLU A 98 6.34 -2.72 0.09
CA GLU A 98 7.63 -3.06 0.66
C GLU A 98 7.58 -4.58 0.80
N ILE A 99 8.01 -5.26 -0.26
CA ILE A 99 7.87 -6.70 -0.41
C ILE A 99 8.65 -7.30 0.77
N LEU A 100 7.93 -7.94 1.68
CA LEU A 100 8.54 -8.68 2.77
C LEU A 100 9.32 -9.84 2.17
N THR A 101 10.64 -9.73 2.13
CA THR A 101 11.51 -10.79 1.65
C THR A 101 11.72 -11.80 2.77
N THR A 102 11.57 -13.08 2.46
CA THR A 102 11.81 -14.16 3.43
C THR A 102 13.16 -14.82 3.16
N MET A 103 14.00 -14.91 4.20
CA MET A 103 15.27 -15.62 4.16
C MET A 103 15.37 -16.57 5.36
N SER A 104 16.18 -17.62 5.28
CA SER A 104 16.38 -18.57 6.37
C SER A 104 17.86 -18.86 6.60
N GLY A 105 18.24 -19.14 7.84
CA GLY A 105 19.61 -19.53 8.17
C GLY A 105 20.06 -19.10 9.56
N ILE A 106 21.37 -19.03 9.74
CA ILE A 106 22.00 -18.57 10.98
C ILE A 106 23.04 -17.51 10.62
N VAL A 107 22.88 -16.31 11.16
CA VAL A 107 23.89 -15.25 11.07
C VAL A 107 24.90 -15.48 12.19
N ARG A 108 26.11 -15.92 11.82
CA ARG A 108 27.19 -16.23 12.77
C ARG A 108 28.04 -15.00 13.06
N SER A 109 28.90 -15.11 14.07
CA SER A 109 29.84 -14.04 14.45
C SER A 109 30.67 -13.57 13.25
N GLY A 110 30.74 -12.25 13.07
CA GLY A 110 31.43 -11.59 11.95
C GLY A 110 30.64 -11.55 10.64
N GLN A 111 29.50 -12.23 10.54
CA GLN A 111 28.64 -12.16 9.36
C GLN A 111 27.70 -10.97 9.44
N VAL A 112 27.48 -10.34 8.29
CA VAL A 112 26.51 -9.26 8.12
C VAL A 112 25.57 -9.63 6.98
N LEU A 113 24.27 -9.66 7.28
CA LEU A 113 23.20 -9.82 6.31
C LEU A 113 22.61 -8.43 5.99
N HIS A 114 22.84 -7.95 4.77
CA HIS A 114 22.22 -6.72 4.26
C HIS A 114 21.01 -7.05 3.39
N HIS A 115 19.94 -6.28 3.54
CA HIS A 115 18.75 -6.39 2.71
C HIS A 115 18.08 -5.02 2.46
N ASP A 116 17.72 -4.75 1.23
CA ASP A 116 16.98 -3.54 0.86
C ASP A 116 15.47 -3.84 0.94
N GLY A 117 14.76 -3.18 1.85
CA GLY A 117 13.35 -3.37 2.15
C GLY A 117 13.11 -4.11 3.48
N ASN A 118 11.92 -4.70 3.61
CA ASN A 118 11.47 -5.43 4.79
C ASN A 118 11.95 -6.88 4.75
N LEU A 119 12.52 -7.37 5.86
CA LEU A 119 13.07 -8.73 5.96
C LEU A 119 12.34 -9.56 7.01
N MET A 120 11.87 -10.75 6.62
CA MET A 120 11.54 -11.85 7.53
C MET A 120 12.66 -12.89 7.51
N PHE A 121 13.35 -13.03 8.64
CA PHE A 121 14.44 -13.98 8.82
C PHE A 121 13.99 -15.18 9.65
N LEU A 122 13.97 -16.36 9.03
CA LEU A 122 13.65 -17.64 9.65
C LEU A 122 14.94 -18.26 10.21
N GLY A 123 15.29 -17.88 11.45
CA GLY A 123 16.43 -18.43 12.16
C GLY A 123 17.06 -17.48 13.15
N ASP A 124 18.31 -17.76 13.53
CA ASP A 124 18.99 -17.10 14.63
C ASP A 124 20.08 -16.12 14.17
N VAL A 125 20.23 -15.03 14.91
CA VAL A 125 21.35 -14.09 14.82
C VAL A 125 22.19 -14.25 16.07
N ASN A 126 23.36 -14.87 15.93
CA ASN A 126 24.25 -15.13 17.05
C ASN A 126 25.05 -13.88 17.47
N PRO A 127 25.65 -13.86 18.67
CA PRO A 127 26.54 -12.78 19.09
C PRO A 127 27.63 -12.51 18.05
N GLY A 128 27.86 -11.23 17.75
CA GLY A 128 28.78 -10.78 16.70
C GLY A 128 28.23 -10.89 15.26
N GLY A 129 27.06 -11.49 15.05
CA GLY A 129 26.34 -11.46 13.79
C GLY A 129 25.45 -10.22 13.68
N THR A 130 25.22 -9.73 12.46
CA THR A 130 24.45 -8.52 12.19
C THR A 130 23.42 -8.71 11.07
N ILE A 131 22.20 -8.21 11.27
CA ILE A 131 21.23 -7.98 10.20
C ILE A 131 21.04 -6.47 10.03
N ALA A 132 21.10 -5.97 8.79
CA ALA A 132 20.89 -4.58 8.45
C ALA A 132 19.88 -4.45 7.30
N CYS A 133 18.82 -3.67 7.50
CA CYS A 133 17.75 -3.48 6.51
C CYS A 133 17.34 -2.02 6.37
N THR A 134 16.94 -1.62 5.16
CA THR A 134 16.38 -0.28 4.92
C THR A 134 14.94 -0.15 5.45
N GLY A 135 14.23 -1.27 5.62
CA GLY A 135 12.91 -1.35 6.25
C GLY A 135 12.93 -2.13 7.56
N ASP A 136 11.82 -2.82 7.82
CA ASP A 136 11.56 -3.66 8.98
C ASP A 136 12.39 -4.93 9.04
N ILE A 137 12.58 -5.44 10.27
CA ILE A 137 13.25 -6.71 10.53
C ILE A 137 12.36 -7.58 11.42
N PHE A 138 11.95 -8.74 10.92
CA PHE A 138 11.22 -9.77 11.67
C PHE A 138 12.07 -11.03 11.77
N ILE A 139 12.55 -11.36 12.97
CA ILE A 139 13.37 -12.55 13.21
C ILE A 139 12.50 -13.61 13.87
N LEU A 140 12.10 -14.62 13.11
CA LEU A 140 11.44 -15.81 13.65
C LEU A 140 12.49 -16.77 14.23
N GLY A 141 13.10 -16.33 15.31
CA GLY A 141 14.17 -17.00 16.03
C GLY A 141 14.79 -16.08 17.08
N SER A 142 16.04 -16.36 17.44
CA SER A 142 16.77 -15.65 18.48
C SER A 142 17.61 -14.53 17.91
N LEU A 143 17.34 -13.29 18.33
CA LEU A 143 18.24 -12.16 18.09
C LEU A 143 19.18 -12.02 19.29
N ARG A 144 20.42 -12.53 19.17
CA ARG A 144 21.53 -12.36 20.14
C ARG A 144 22.65 -11.45 19.63
N GLY A 145 22.70 -11.20 18.33
CA GLY A 145 23.66 -10.29 17.69
C GLY A 145 23.18 -8.84 17.65
N MET A 146 23.39 -8.18 16.52
CA MET A 146 22.91 -6.83 16.23
C MET A 146 21.82 -6.85 15.16
N ALA A 147 20.82 -6.01 15.32
CA ALA A 147 19.88 -5.68 14.24
C ALA A 147 19.83 -4.17 14.01
N HIS A 148 19.88 -3.74 12.75
CA HIS A 148 19.79 -2.35 12.32
C HIS A 148 18.69 -2.20 11.26
N ALA A 149 17.51 -1.75 11.68
CA ALA A 149 16.39 -1.47 10.80
C ALA A 149 16.40 0.01 10.38
N GLY A 150 15.78 0.32 9.25
CA GLY A 150 15.66 1.70 8.79
C GLY A 150 17.00 2.38 8.48
N ILE A 151 18.00 1.66 7.96
CA ILE A 151 19.37 2.19 7.80
C ILE A 151 19.47 3.47 6.95
N GLU A 152 18.47 3.76 6.11
CA GLU A 152 18.39 4.98 5.30
C GLU A 152 17.61 6.12 5.99
N GLY A 153 17.40 6.02 7.30
CA GLY A 153 16.72 7.04 8.10
C GLY A 153 15.23 6.79 8.33
N ASN A 154 14.74 5.58 8.05
CA ASN A 154 13.36 5.21 8.37
C ASN A 154 13.18 5.01 9.89
N GLU A 155 12.77 6.06 10.59
CA GLU A 155 12.47 6.03 12.03
C GLU A 155 11.21 5.21 12.38
N GLY A 156 10.35 4.92 11.40
CA GLY A 156 9.14 4.11 11.57
C GLY A 156 9.38 2.60 11.49
N ALA A 157 10.61 2.17 11.17
CA ALA A 157 10.95 0.77 11.07
C ALA A 157 10.90 0.06 12.43
N VAL A 158 10.57 -1.22 12.42
CA VAL A 158 10.52 -2.06 13.64
C VAL A 158 11.50 -3.23 13.57
N ILE A 159 11.96 -3.66 14.75
CA ILE A 159 12.74 -4.90 14.90
C ILE A 159 11.98 -5.83 15.83
N ALA A 160 11.46 -6.94 15.32
CA ALA A 160 10.78 -7.96 16.11
C ALA A 160 11.60 -9.26 16.15
N ALA A 161 11.56 -9.96 17.27
CA ALA A 161 12.19 -11.28 17.40
C ALA A 161 11.36 -12.25 18.24
N SER A 162 11.41 -13.55 17.91
CA SER A 162 10.86 -14.60 18.77
C SER A 162 11.51 -14.64 20.14
N TYR A 163 12.81 -14.35 20.19
CA TYR A 163 13.59 -14.19 21.40
C TYR A 163 14.51 -12.99 21.24
N LEU A 164 14.18 -11.89 21.95
CA LEU A 164 14.87 -10.60 21.84
C LEU A 164 15.93 -10.47 22.95
N ALA A 165 17.18 -10.83 22.65
CA ALA A 165 18.33 -10.63 23.53
C ALA A 165 19.55 -10.02 22.79
N PRO A 166 19.35 -8.92 22.03
CA PRO A 166 20.36 -8.35 21.14
C PRO A 166 21.54 -7.79 21.93
N THR A 167 22.77 -7.91 21.42
CA THR A 167 23.89 -7.07 21.92
C THR A 167 23.69 -5.58 21.63
N GLN A 168 22.97 -5.25 20.56
CA GLN A 168 22.65 -3.88 20.17
C GLN A 168 21.46 -3.85 19.20
N LEU A 169 20.60 -2.86 19.36
CA LEU A 169 19.52 -2.51 18.43
C LEU A 169 19.80 -1.15 17.80
N ARG A 170 19.43 -0.99 16.53
CA ARG A 170 19.44 0.30 15.85
C ARG A 170 18.19 0.46 15.00
N ILE A 171 17.56 1.62 15.08
CA ILE A 171 16.48 2.03 14.19
C ILE A 171 16.85 3.43 13.71
N ALA A 172 16.99 3.61 12.39
CA ALA A 172 17.61 4.80 11.83
C ALA A 172 18.97 5.09 12.50
N GLU A 173 19.16 6.32 12.99
CA GLU A 173 20.39 6.74 13.70
C GLU A 173 20.35 6.43 15.21
N VAL A 174 19.22 5.96 15.74
CA VAL A 174 19.05 5.73 17.19
C VAL A 174 19.63 4.37 17.56
N ILE A 175 20.58 4.39 18.50
CA ILE A 175 21.24 3.19 19.02
C ILE A 175 20.71 2.89 20.42
N SER A 176 20.37 1.63 20.65
CA SER A 176 20.07 1.11 21.99
C SER A 176 20.91 -0.11 22.30
N ARG A 177 21.41 -0.17 23.53
CA ARG A 177 22.11 -1.33 24.08
C ARG A 177 21.33 -1.78 25.31
N PRO A 178 21.04 -3.08 25.46
CA PRO A 178 20.54 -3.61 26.72
C PRO A 178 21.42 -3.13 27.88
N PRO A 179 20.85 -2.60 28.97
CA PRO A 179 21.55 -2.53 30.23
C PRO A 179 21.80 -3.96 30.76
N ASP A 180 22.84 -4.12 31.59
CA ASP A 180 23.22 -5.43 32.19
C ASP A 180 22.06 -6.10 32.94
N GLU A 181 21.07 -5.33 33.40
CA GLU A 181 19.87 -5.80 34.10
C GLU A 181 18.84 -6.55 33.21
N TRP A 182 19.03 -6.58 31.88
CA TRP A 182 18.18 -7.37 30.97
C TRP A 182 18.38 -8.88 31.11
N GLU A 183 19.42 -9.35 31.83
CA GLU A 183 19.62 -10.78 32.11
C GLU A 183 18.46 -11.44 32.88
N ASN A 184 17.66 -10.65 33.61
CA ASN A 184 16.51 -11.13 34.39
C ASN A 184 15.14 -10.88 33.73
N ARG A 185 15.09 -10.39 32.49
CA ARG A 185 13.82 -10.30 31.75
C ARG A 185 13.37 -11.69 31.30
N GLU A 186 12.10 -12.00 31.50
CA GLU A 186 11.43 -13.10 30.79
C GLU A 186 11.46 -12.76 29.30
N THR A 187 12.52 -13.22 28.61
CA THR A 187 12.75 -12.98 27.20
C THR A 187 11.68 -13.71 26.41
N SER A 188 10.72 -12.93 25.93
CA SER A 188 9.53 -13.39 25.22
C SER A 188 9.50 -12.76 23.82
N MET A 189 8.43 -13.01 23.08
CA MET A 189 8.26 -12.43 21.77
C MET A 189 8.03 -10.92 21.90
N GLU A 190 9.03 -10.14 21.51
CA GLU A 190 9.08 -8.69 21.71
C GLU A 190 9.48 -7.98 20.41
N PHE A 191 9.20 -6.68 20.37
CA PHE A 191 9.67 -5.81 19.30
C PHE A 191 10.18 -4.49 19.84
N ALA A 192 11.14 -3.91 19.11
CA ALA A 192 11.69 -2.60 19.33
C ALA A 192 11.18 -1.62 18.27
N PHE A 193 10.91 -0.39 18.70
CA PHE A 193 10.41 0.70 17.88
C PHE A 193 10.88 2.05 18.44
N LEU A 194 10.76 3.12 17.66
CA LEU A 194 11.00 4.47 18.13
C LEU A 194 9.70 5.14 18.56
N CYS A 195 9.74 5.80 19.72
CA CYS A 195 8.68 6.66 20.21
C CYS A 195 9.32 7.91 20.82
N ASP A 196 8.95 9.08 20.31
CA ASP A 196 9.56 10.38 20.63
C ASP A 196 11.09 10.37 20.51
N GLY A 197 11.61 9.73 19.44
CA GLY A 197 13.05 9.61 19.17
C GLY A 197 13.82 8.70 20.13
N LYS A 198 13.13 7.93 20.98
CA LYS A 198 13.73 6.98 21.93
C LYS A 198 13.37 5.55 21.57
N MET A 199 14.34 4.66 21.71
CA MET A 199 14.10 3.22 21.58
C MET A 199 13.19 2.75 22.72
N GLN A 200 12.09 2.11 22.36
CA GLN A 200 11.20 1.42 23.29
C GLN A 200 11.03 -0.04 22.87
N ILE A 201 10.69 -0.90 23.83
CA ILE A 201 10.42 -2.32 23.63
C ILE A 201 9.08 -2.66 24.24
N ASP A 202 8.27 -3.40 23.50
CA ASP A 202 6.98 -3.90 23.96
C ASP A 202 6.77 -5.35 23.49
N LYS A 203 5.78 -6.02 24.08
CA LYS A 203 5.37 -7.39 23.73
C LYS A 203 4.76 -7.39 22.34
N MET A 204 5.00 -8.45 21.55
CA MET A 204 4.43 -8.58 20.20
C MET A 204 2.92 -8.42 20.13
N THR A 205 2.19 -8.77 21.19
CA THR A 205 0.73 -8.57 21.26
C THR A 205 0.30 -7.11 21.09
N ASN A 206 1.19 -6.15 21.37
CA ASN A 206 0.92 -4.71 21.28
C ASN A 206 1.37 -4.09 19.94
N MET A 207 1.91 -4.87 19.00
CA MET A 207 2.43 -4.38 17.72
C MET A 207 1.40 -3.53 16.94
N PHE A 208 0.12 -3.91 16.98
CA PHE A 208 -0.97 -3.20 16.30
C PHE A 208 -1.13 -1.74 16.72
N ARG A 209 -0.58 -1.33 17.86
CA ARG A 209 -0.61 0.06 18.35
C ARG A 209 0.41 0.94 17.62
N ILE A 210 1.52 0.35 17.18
CA ILE A 210 2.65 1.04 16.58
C ILE A 210 2.61 0.90 15.06
N ARG A 211 2.13 -0.24 14.56
CA ARG A 211 2.00 -0.55 13.14
C ARG A 211 0.55 -0.85 12.77
N PRO A 212 -0.29 0.19 12.61
CA PRO A 212 -1.69 0.04 12.20
C PRO A 212 -1.84 -0.36 10.72
N ASP A 213 -0.78 -0.19 9.93
CA ASP A 213 -0.63 -0.66 8.54
C ASP A 213 -0.62 -2.19 8.43
N PHE A 214 -0.24 -2.90 9.50
CA PHE A 214 -0.52 -4.33 9.58
C PHE A 214 -2.02 -4.53 9.78
N ASN A 215 -2.72 -4.91 8.71
CA ASN A 215 -4.14 -5.25 8.67
C ASN A 215 -4.59 -5.92 9.98
N VAL A 216 -5.23 -5.13 10.86
CA VAL A 216 -5.62 -5.60 12.20
C VAL A 216 -6.73 -6.62 12.03
N PHE A 217 -6.45 -7.87 12.37
CA PHE A 217 -7.47 -8.92 12.40
C PHE A 217 -8.51 -8.59 13.48
N LYS A 218 -9.72 -8.23 13.05
CA LYS A 218 -10.88 -8.12 13.93
C LYS A 218 -11.57 -9.47 13.91
N GLY A 219 -11.42 -10.24 14.99
CA GLY A 219 -12.15 -11.52 15.15
C GLY A 219 -13.66 -11.31 15.03
N VAL A 220 -14.35 -12.34 14.53
CA VAL A 220 -15.82 -12.41 14.45
C VAL A 220 -16.38 -13.00 15.73
#